data_AF-A0A354A2L9-F1
#
_entry.id   AF-A0A354A2L9-F1
#
_cell.length_a   1.000
_cell.length_b   1.000
_cell.length_c   1.000
_cell.angle_alpha   90.00
_cell.angle_beta   90.00
_cell.angle_gamma   90.00
#
_symmetry.space_group_name_H-M   'P 1'
#
loop_
_entity.id
_entity.type
_entity.pdbx_description
1 polymer ?
#
loop_
_entity_poly.entity_id
_entity_poly.type
_entity_poly.pdbx_seq_one_letter_code
_entity_poly.pdbx_strand_id
1 'polypeptide(L)'
;MFDAIGECLICKREYTSMHIEYQPGRTIYVCQKCMKKTRDNFIWLCMNCGKSYLRPKETVLSRLEASGLGNASLLRDGMQVVLGIDMCIECNPQGILEYVTGKKSEEKEADVCAS
;
A
#
# COMPACT_ATOMS: atom_id res chain seq x y z
N MET A 1 6.47 -31.53 3.69
CA MET A 1 6.31 -30.07 3.82
C MET A 1 5.36 -29.68 2.71
N PHE A 2 4.08 -29.45 2.99
CA PHE A 2 3.15 -29.02 1.94
C PHE A 2 3.48 -27.56 1.66
N ASP A 3 3.97 -27.26 0.46
CA ASP A 3 4.12 -25.89 0.00
C ASP A 3 2.76 -25.22 0.11
N ALA A 4 2.60 -24.31 1.07
CA ALA A 4 1.32 -23.67 1.30
C ALA A 4 0.95 -22.87 0.04
N ILE A 5 -0.26 -23.12 -0.47
CA ILE A 5 -0.84 -22.42 -1.61
C ILE A 5 -1.88 -21.45 -1.06
N GLY A 6 -1.79 -20.19 -1.43
CA GLY A 6 -2.76 -19.16 -1.04
C GLY A 6 -3.25 -18.34 -2.22
N GLU A 7 -4.37 -17.66 -2.02
CA GLU A 7 -4.95 -16.76 -3.01
C GLU A 7 -4.08 -15.49 -3.17
N CYS A 8 -3.79 -15.10 -4.40
CA CYS A 8 -3.10 -13.85 -4.69
C CYS A 8 -3.89 -12.65 -4.14
N LEU A 9 -3.34 -11.96 -3.14
CA LEU A 9 -4.03 -10.82 -2.51
C LEU A 9 -4.13 -9.58 -3.41
N ILE A 10 -3.35 -9.53 -4.50
CA ILE A 10 -3.37 -8.40 -5.42
C ILE A 10 -4.53 -8.52 -6.41
N CYS A 11 -4.66 -9.67 -7.09
CA CYS A 11 -5.68 -9.86 -8.13
C CYS A 11 -6.92 -10.63 -7.69
N LYS A 12 -6.83 -11.44 -6.63
CA LYS A 12 -7.91 -12.31 -6.12
C LYS A 12 -8.52 -13.22 -7.21
N ARG A 13 -7.66 -13.73 -8.10
CA ARG A 13 -8.05 -14.54 -9.27
C ARG A 13 -7.27 -15.84 -9.41
N GLU A 14 -6.13 -15.95 -8.74
CA GLU A 14 -5.19 -17.07 -8.91
C GLU A 14 -4.67 -17.49 -7.55
N TYR A 15 -4.51 -18.80 -7.38
CA TYR A 15 -3.80 -19.40 -6.26
C TYR A 15 -2.32 -19.57 -6.62
N THR A 16 -1.44 -19.41 -5.63
CA THR A 16 0.00 -19.48 -5.85
C THR A 16 0.72 -19.91 -4.56
N SER A 17 1.88 -20.55 -4.70
CA SER A 17 2.83 -20.79 -3.61
C SER A 17 3.84 -19.63 -3.44
N MET A 18 3.86 -18.70 -4.41
CA MET A 18 4.71 -17.52 -4.34
C MET A 18 4.22 -16.57 -3.25
N HIS A 19 5.09 -16.27 -2.31
CA HIS A 19 4.82 -15.34 -1.23
C HIS A 19 5.93 -14.30 -1.12
N ILE A 20 5.57 -13.13 -0.60
CA ILE A 20 6.50 -12.04 -0.32
C ILE A 20 6.20 -11.47 1.06
N GLU A 21 7.22 -10.96 1.72
CA GLU A 21 7.09 -10.22 2.97
C GLU A 21 6.87 -8.73 2.64
N TYR A 22 5.76 -8.17 3.11
CA TYR A 22 5.41 -6.76 2.88
C TYR A 22 5.54 -5.91 4.15
N GLN A 23 5.77 -6.56 5.29
CA GLN A 23 6.15 -6.00 6.60
C GLN A 23 6.84 -7.13 7.39
N PRO A 24 7.80 -6.83 8.29
CA PRO A 24 8.42 -7.86 9.14
C PRO A 24 7.41 -8.82 9.78
N GLY A 25 7.57 -10.12 9.53
CA GLY A 25 6.72 -11.20 10.01
C GLY A 25 5.38 -11.37 9.27
N ARG A 26 5.10 -10.58 8.23
CA ARG A 26 3.85 -10.63 7.48
C ARG A 26 4.08 -10.93 6.01
N THR A 27 3.70 -12.13 5.61
CA THR A 27 3.78 -12.59 4.22
C THR A 27 2.42 -12.57 3.53
N ILE A 28 2.42 -12.28 2.23
CA ILE A 28 1.23 -12.36 1.36
C ILE A 28 1.54 -13.22 0.14
N TYR A 29 0.51 -13.87 -0.39
CA TYR A 29 0.60 -14.61 -1.65
C TYR A 29 0.43 -13.65 -2.83
N VAL A 30 1.33 -13.76 -3.81
CA VAL A 30 1.32 -12.90 -5.01
C VAL A 30 1.65 -13.71 -6.25
N CYS A 31 0.69 -13.81 -7.18
CA CYS A 31 0.89 -14.58 -8.39
C CYS A 31 1.94 -13.96 -9.32
N GLN A 32 2.53 -14.77 -10.19
CA GLN A 32 3.59 -14.35 -11.11
C GLN A 32 3.16 -13.18 -12.01
N LYS A 33 1.88 -13.12 -12.43
CA LYS A 33 1.36 -12.02 -13.25
C LYS A 33 1.39 -10.69 -12.48
N CYS A 34 1.01 -10.69 -11.22
CA CYS A 34 1.09 -9.50 -10.38
C CYS A 34 2.54 -9.12 -10.07
N MET A 35 3.42 -10.09 -9.82
CA MET A 35 4.86 -9.84 -9.67
C MET A 35 5.48 -9.21 -10.92
N LYS A 36 5.08 -9.60 -12.14
CA LYS A 36 5.59 -8.96 -13.36
C LYS A 36 5.22 -7.48 -13.46
N LYS A 37 4.02 -7.09 -12.99
CA LYS A 37 3.56 -5.69 -13.01
C LYS A 37 4.41 -4.78 -12.12
N THR A 38 5.10 -5.35 -11.14
CA THR A 38 5.91 -4.57 -10.21
C THR A 38 7.19 -4.00 -10.85
N ARG A 39 7.58 -4.49 -12.04
CA ARG A 39 8.69 -3.92 -12.81
C ARG A 39 8.47 -2.43 -13.08
N ASP A 40 7.28 -2.10 -13.55
CA ASP A 40 6.91 -0.75 -13.99
C ASP A 40 6.04 0.00 -12.98
N ASN A 41 5.54 -0.70 -11.95
CA ASN A 41 4.61 -0.15 -10.97
C ASN A 41 5.05 -0.42 -9.53
N PHE A 42 4.81 0.54 -8.65
CA PHE A 42 4.61 0.24 -7.23
C PHE A 42 3.23 -0.40 -7.05
N ILE A 43 3.14 -1.43 -6.22
CA ILE A 43 1.84 -1.95 -5.76
C ILE A 43 1.69 -1.65 -4.28
N TRP A 44 0.65 -0.92 -3.90
CA TRP A 44 0.34 -0.61 -2.51
C TRP A 44 -0.82 -1.47 -2.04
N LEU A 45 -0.67 -2.12 -0.89
CA LEU A 45 -1.68 -2.96 -0.29
C LEU A 45 -2.20 -2.31 0.99
N CYS A 46 -3.49 -2.00 1.03
CA CYS A 46 -4.13 -1.52 2.24
C CYS A 46 -4.18 -2.62 3.29
N MET A 47 -3.58 -2.39 4.44
CA MET A 47 -3.54 -3.35 5.53
C MET A 47 -4.88 -3.51 6.26
N ASN A 48 -5.77 -2.52 6.13
CA ASN A 48 -7.11 -2.58 6.71
C ASN A 48 -8.12 -3.37 5.85
N CYS A 49 -8.19 -3.12 4.54
CA CYS A 49 -9.20 -3.72 3.66
C CYS A 49 -8.65 -4.66 2.59
N GLY A 50 -7.34 -4.83 2.49
CA GLY A 50 -6.69 -5.69 1.50
C GLY A 50 -6.84 -5.22 0.05
N LYS A 51 -7.25 -3.96 -0.19
CA LYS A 51 -7.29 -3.39 -1.54
C LYS A 51 -5.88 -3.10 -2.03
N SER A 52 -5.63 -3.40 -3.30
CA SER A 52 -4.35 -3.15 -3.96
C SER A 52 -4.47 -1.97 -4.94
N TYR A 53 -3.44 -1.14 -4.99
CA TYR A 53 -3.36 0.03 -5.87
C TYR A 53 -2.09 -0.03 -6.70
N LEU A 54 -2.22 0.06 -8.01
CA LEU A 54 -1.08 0.10 -8.92
C LEU A 54 -0.73 1.56 -9.21
N ARG A 55 0.54 1.91 -9.00
CA ARG A 55 1.06 3.25 -9.26
C ARG A 55 2.29 3.16 -10.17
N PRO A 56 2.24 3.73 -11.39
CA PRO A 56 3.40 3.74 -12.27
C PRO A 56 4.61 4.38 -11.58
N LYS A 57 5.76 3.70 -11.64
CA LYS A 57 6.98 4.18 -10.95
C LYS A 57 7.37 5.57 -11.44
N GLU A 58 7.34 5.79 -12.74
CA GLU A 58 7.67 7.09 -13.35
C GLU A 58 6.83 8.24 -12.78
N THR A 59 5.51 8.05 -12.62
CA THR A 59 4.61 9.06 -12.03
C THR A 59 4.92 9.33 -10.56
N VAL A 60 5.29 8.31 -9.79
CA VAL A 60 5.64 8.48 -8.37
C VAL A 60 7.00 9.17 -8.24
N LEU A 61 8.00 8.73 -9.00
CA LEU A 61 9.36 9.27 -8.97
C LEU A 61 9.40 10.73 -9.42
N SER A 62 8.74 11.07 -10.53
CA SER A 62 8.65 12.47 -11.01
C SER A 62 8.03 13.41 -9.97
N ARG A 63 7.02 12.95 -9.22
CA ARG A 63 6.43 13.72 -8.12
C ARG A 63 7.39 13.89 -6.95
N LEU A 64 8.14 12.85 -6.59
CA LEU A 64 9.14 12.91 -5.52
C LEU A 64 10.28 13.88 -5.89
N GLU A 65 10.77 13.82 -7.12
CA GLU A 65 11.77 14.75 -7.65
C GLU A 65 11.25 16.20 -7.60
N ALA A 66 10.03 16.46 -8.05
CA ALA A 66 9.42 17.79 -8.00
C ALA A 66 9.24 18.32 -6.56
N SER A 67 9.08 17.43 -5.58
CA SER A 67 8.96 17.79 -4.17
C SER A 67 10.30 18.03 -3.45
N GLY A 68 11.44 17.90 -4.14
CA GLY A 68 12.77 18.06 -3.56
C GLY A 68 13.23 16.88 -2.69
N LEU A 69 12.48 15.76 -2.68
CA LEU A 69 12.87 14.50 -2.03
C LEU A 69 13.89 13.78 -2.93
N GLY A 70 15.13 14.27 -2.92
CA GLY A 70 16.24 13.91 -3.83
C GLY A 70 16.77 12.47 -3.80
N ASN A 71 16.04 11.52 -3.20
CA ASN A 71 16.45 10.12 -3.09
C ASN A 71 15.54 9.17 -3.90
N ALA A 72 14.76 9.69 -4.85
CA ALA A 72 13.87 8.91 -5.71
C ALA A 72 14.61 7.79 -6.49
N SER A 73 15.90 7.99 -6.82
CA SER A 73 16.76 6.98 -7.45
C SER A 73 16.92 5.70 -6.63
N LEU A 74 16.93 5.78 -5.29
CA LEU A 74 17.04 4.60 -4.41
C LEU A 74 15.83 3.67 -4.50
N LEU A 75 14.65 4.20 -4.86
CA LEU A 75 13.43 3.41 -5.08
C LEU A 75 13.47 2.62 -6.39
N ARG A 76 14.40 2.95 -7.30
CA ARG A 76 14.53 2.31 -8.61
C ARG A 76 15.26 0.96 -8.51
N ASP A 77 16.26 0.87 -7.64
CA ASP A 77 17.25 -0.22 -7.69
C ASP A 77 17.15 -1.27 -6.56
N GLY A 78 16.39 -1.04 -5.46
CA GLY A 78 16.50 -1.93 -4.29
C GLY A 78 15.26 -2.21 -3.43
N MET A 79 14.07 -1.64 -3.69
CA MET A 79 13.00 -1.67 -2.68
C MET A 79 11.80 -2.54 -3.05
N GLN A 80 11.29 -3.25 -2.03
CA GLN A 80 10.07 -4.05 -2.02
C GLN A 80 9.01 -3.50 -2.98
N VAL A 81 8.66 -4.32 -3.96
CA VAL A 81 7.85 -3.89 -5.08
C VAL A 81 6.35 -3.90 -4.78
N VAL A 82 6.00 -4.50 -3.64
CA VAL A 82 4.69 -4.43 -3.01
C VAL A 82 4.89 -3.89 -1.60
N LEU A 83 4.21 -2.79 -1.28
CA LEU A 83 4.31 -2.09 0.00
C LEU A 83 2.98 -2.19 0.74
N GLY A 84 3.03 -2.45 2.04
CA GLY A 84 1.89 -2.23 2.93
C GLY A 84 1.69 -0.74 3.18
N ILE A 85 0.44 -0.29 3.11
CA ILE A 85 0.02 1.02 3.63
C ILE A 85 -1.01 0.78 4.73
N ASP A 86 -0.91 1.53 5.83
CA ASP A 86 -1.75 1.34 7.01
C ASP A 86 -3.24 1.43 6.64
N MET A 87 -3.62 2.51 5.94
CA MET A 87 -4.98 2.74 5.47
C MET A 87 -4.98 3.38 4.08
N CYS A 88 -5.89 2.93 3.22
CA CYS A 88 -6.15 3.58 1.93
C CYS A 88 -7.22 4.67 2.05
N ILE A 89 -7.36 5.46 0.98
CA ILE A 89 -8.36 6.53 0.87
C ILE A 89 -9.81 6.04 1.07
N GLU A 90 -10.09 4.77 0.79
CA GLU A 90 -11.43 4.20 1.03
C GLU A 90 -11.65 3.80 2.49
N CYS A 91 -10.58 3.53 3.23
CA CYS A 91 -10.66 3.22 4.66
C CYS A 91 -10.59 4.46 5.54
N ASN A 92 -9.84 5.48 5.13
CA ASN A 92 -9.74 6.74 5.86
C ASN A 92 -9.68 7.93 4.90
N PRO A 93 -10.81 8.31 4.28
CA PRO A 93 -10.87 9.48 3.41
C PRO A 93 -10.54 10.77 4.17
N GLN A 94 -10.91 10.86 5.44
CA GLN A 94 -10.72 12.05 6.26
C GLN A 94 -9.25 12.29 6.59
N GLY A 95 -8.50 11.26 7.02
CA GLY A 95 -7.07 11.40 7.27
C GLY A 95 -6.25 11.80 6.03
N ILE A 96 -6.69 11.40 4.84
CA ILE A 96 -6.09 11.89 3.59
C ILE A 96 -6.38 13.38 3.38
N LEU A 97 -7.61 13.82 3.62
CA LEU A 97 -7.96 15.25 3.54
C LEU A 97 -7.18 16.07 4.54
N GLU A 98 -7.02 15.60 5.78
CA GLU A 98 -6.23 16.29 6.81
C GLU A 98 -4.76 16.41 6.40
N TYR A 99 -4.17 15.34 5.86
CA TYR A 99 -2.79 15.36 5.35
C TYR A 99 -2.61 16.35 4.20
N VAL A 100 -3.55 16.39 3.25
CA VAL A 100 -3.47 17.28 2.07
C VAL A 100 -3.73 18.74 2.43
N THR A 101 -4.64 18.99 3.38
CA THR A 101 -5.05 20.35 3.75
C THR A 101 -4.29 20.94 4.92
N GLY A 102 -3.54 20.12 5.66
CA GLY A 102 -2.84 20.52 6.90
C GLY A 102 -3.79 20.86 8.06
N LYS A 103 -5.10 20.62 7.91
CA LYS A 103 -6.11 20.90 8.94
C LYS A 103 -6.53 19.58 9.56
N LYS A 104 -6.21 19.36 10.84
CA LYS A 104 -6.83 18.29 11.63
C LYS A 104 -8.31 18.61 11.77
N SER A 105 -9.18 17.63 11.54
CA SER A 105 -10.58 17.77 11.92
C SER A 105 -10.69 17.70 13.44
N GLU A 106 -11.33 18.70 14.03
CA GLU A 106 -11.62 18.73 15.46
C GLU A 106 -12.65 17.62 15.73
N GLU A 107 -12.22 16.58 16.45
CA GLU A 107 -13.13 15.58 17.01
C GLU A 107 -14.09 16.31 17.96
N LYS A 108 -15.37 16.35 17.59
CA LYS A 108 -16.41 16.67 18.57
C LYS A 108 -16.52 15.47 19.50
N GLU A 109 -15.88 15.56 20.66
CA GLU A 109 -16.25 14.73 21.81
C GLU A 109 -17.78 14.85 21.98
N ALA A 110 -18.47 13.74 21.73
CA ALA A 110 -19.85 13.61 22.15
C ALA A 110 -19.83 13.58 23.68
N ASP A 111 -20.18 14.72 24.27
CA ASP A 111 -20.58 14.86 25.66
C ASP A 111 -21.66 13.80 25.95
N VAL A 112 -21.24 12.67 26.52
CA VAL A 112 -22.16 11.71 27.11
C VAL A 112 -22.56 12.33 28.44
N CYS A 113 -23.57 13.19 28.37
CA CYS A 113 -24.26 13.75 29.53
C CYS A 113 -24.59 12.63 30.52
N ALA A 114 -24.03 12.76 31.72
CA ALA A 114 -24.56 12.14 32.92
C ALA A 114 -26.04 12.53 33.11
N SER A 115 -26.90 11.55 33.34
CA SER A 115 -28.18 11.66 34.05
C SER A 115 -28.62 10.28 34.51
#